data_AF-A0A1M3K8V2-F1
#
_entry.id   AF-A0A1M3K8V2-F1
#
_cell.length_a   1.000
_cell.length_b   1.000
_cell.length_c   1.000
_cell.angle_alpha   90.00
_cell.angle_beta   90.00
_cell.angle_gamma   90.00
#
_symmetry.space_group_name_H-M   'P 1'
#
loop_
_entity.id
_entity.type
_entity.pdbx_description
1 polymer ?
#
loop_
_entity_poly.entity_id
_entity_poly.type
_entity_poly.pdbx_seq_one_letter_code
_entity_poly.pdbx_strand_id
1 'polypeptide(L)'
;MGGISQQDREGAMGSLTIGPVPSDTAWAIRNVPDLNPRYLRIGDNLNAILAAEGAGQVSFSVDKPLNLTVMLALVTIFQQLEGYTDQNAAEAMQRRADWKYALHLPLSYAGFDSGWLCSFRKYIFGETSGAVVVQAVIDHLVEIDAFDLAAGKHLIANEVLSSICKLNRIVQITEAMLLAVDALATRENLQLADICLPDLYEHYTKTYYRLQQIETSEEMNLLAQTIGVDISRLWNAFQLFGEDGLQQWPEMEHLRDIWREQYDQVDCSPQCTTEAIWQPVNCLRCNLRREVPHPP
;
A
#
# COMPACT_ATOMS: atom_id res chain seq x y z
N MET A 1 7.02 7.23 27.06
CA MET A 1 7.31 7.85 25.76
C MET A 1 5.97 8.23 25.15
N GLY A 2 5.65 9.53 25.08
CA GLY A 2 4.36 10.01 24.59
C GLY A 2 4.24 9.76 23.09
N GLY A 3 3.24 8.99 22.67
CA GLY A 3 2.90 8.83 21.26
C GLY A 3 2.39 10.16 20.72
N ILE A 4 2.96 10.58 19.59
CA ILE A 4 2.46 11.74 18.82
C ILE A 4 1.05 11.40 18.33
N SER A 5 0.09 12.30 18.54
CA SER A 5 -1.31 12.04 18.22
C SER A 5 -1.54 12.03 16.70
N GLN A 6 -2.63 11.40 16.26
CA GLN A 6 -2.97 11.27 14.84
C GLN A 6 -3.24 12.62 14.16
N GLN A 7 -3.79 13.60 14.88
CA GLN A 7 -3.96 14.98 14.42
C GLN A 7 -2.61 15.68 14.19
N ASP A 8 -1.60 15.38 15.00
CA ASP A 8 -0.24 15.93 14.81
C ASP A 8 0.42 15.37 13.54
N ARG A 9 0.14 14.11 13.17
CA ARG A 9 0.66 13.48 11.93
C ARG A 9 -0.03 14.00 10.66
N GLU A 10 -1.33 14.26 10.71
CA GLU A 10 -2.06 14.88 9.60
C GLU A 10 -1.65 16.35 9.40
N GLY A 11 -1.43 17.09 10.50
CA GLY A 11 -0.89 18.45 10.50
C GLY A 11 0.54 18.54 9.95
N ALA A 12 1.40 17.55 10.26
CA ALA A 12 2.78 17.51 9.80
C ALA A 12 2.91 17.51 8.26
N MET A 13 1.97 16.87 7.55
CA MET A 13 1.96 16.86 6.08
C MET A 13 1.45 18.15 5.44
N GLY A 14 0.65 18.96 6.15
CA GLY A 14 0.11 20.22 5.64
C GLY A 14 1.10 21.38 5.61
N SER A 15 2.18 21.31 6.41
CA SER A 15 3.15 22.39 6.59
C SER A 15 4.51 22.15 5.89
N LEU A 16 4.63 21.13 5.05
CA LEU A 16 5.88 20.77 4.37
C LEU A 16 6.27 21.81 3.31
N THR A 17 7.11 22.76 3.72
CA THR A 17 7.87 23.62 2.79
C THR A 17 9.20 22.95 2.48
N ILE A 18 9.46 22.61 1.21
CA ILE A 18 10.73 22.02 0.80
C ILE A 18 11.79 23.12 0.77
N GLY A 19 12.69 23.07 1.76
CA GLY A 19 13.91 23.89 1.83
C GLY A 19 15.14 23.07 1.43
N PRO A 20 16.36 23.56 1.66
CA PRO A 20 17.57 22.73 1.54
C PRO A 20 17.52 21.55 2.53
N VAL A 21 18.29 20.48 2.25
CA VAL A 21 18.41 19.34 3.16
C VAL A 21 18.80 19.84 4.57
N PRO A 22 18.05 19.46 5.62
CA PRO A 22 18.42 19.78 6.99
C PRO A 22 19.83 19.33 7.34
N SER A 23 20.59 20.16 8.06
CA SER A 23 22.02 19.95 8.28
C SER A 23 22.33 18.66 9.05
N ASP A 24 21.45 18.25 9.96
CA ASP A 24 21.52 17.00 10.70
C ASP A 24 21.31 15.79 9.78
N THR A 25 20.30 15.83 8.92
CA THR A 25 20.04 14.80 7.90
C THR A 25 21.22 14.70 6.92
N ALA A 26 21.70 15.84 6.43
CA ALA A 26 22.84 15.88 5.50
C ALA A 26 24.12 15.32 6.14
N TRP A 27 24.40 15.71 7.39
CA TRP A 27 25.55 15.19 8.13
C TRP A 27 25.43 13.68 8.34
N ALA A 28 24.27 13.19 8.81
CA ALA A 28 24.10 11.76 9.06
C ALA A 28 24.34 10.94 7.79
N ILE A 29 23.76 11.37 6.66
CA ILE A 29 23.81 10.60 5.41
C ILE A 29 25.18 10.65 4.74
N ARG A 30 25.87 11.80 4.76
CA ARG A 30 27.22 11.91 4.17
C ARG A 30 28.30 11.14 4.95
N ASN A 31 27.99 10.70 6.16
CA ASN A 31 28.91 9.94 7.01
C ASN A 31 28.55 8.44 7.12
N VAL A 32 27.52 7.97 6.42
CA VAL A 32 27.17 6.54 6.41
C VAL A 32 27.92 5.85 5.25
N PRO A 33 28.75 4.82 5.54
CA PRO A 33 29.38 4.03 4.50
C PRO A 33 28.34 3.21 3.71
N ASP A 34 28.63 2.95 2.42
CA ASP A 34 27.82 2.11 1.53
C ASP A 34 26.36 2.56 1.33
N LEU A 35 26.12 3.88 1.36
CA LEU A 35 24.78 4.41 1.13
C LEU A 35 24.31 4.12 -0.31
N ASN A 36 23.02 3.83 -0.46
CA ASN A 36 22.44 3.65 -1.78
C ASN A 36 22.52 4.98 -2.57
N PRO A 37 23.29 5.04 -3.67
CA PRO A 37 23.57 6.29 -4.38
C PRO A 37 22.31 6.92 -5.00
N ARG A 38 21.25 6.14 -5.22
CA ARG A 38 20.01 6.67 -5.81
C ARG A 38 19.37 7.75 -4.96
N TYR A 39 19.25 7.52 -3.65
CA TYR A 39 18.56 8.44 -2.74
C TYR A 39 19.38 9.71 -2.47
N LEU A 40 20.72 9.59 -2.56
CA LEU A 40 21.62 10.74 -2.59
C LEU A 40 21.38 11.59 -3.83
N ARG A 41 21.41 10.99 -5.03
CA ARG A 41 21.16 11.69 -6.30
C ARG A 41 19.80 12.38 -6.31
N ILE A 42 18.76 11.71 -5.81
CA ILE A 42 17.41 12.28 -5.69
C ILE A 42 17.43 13.50 -4.78
N GLY A 43 18.02 13.41 -3.57
CA GLY A 43 18.10 14.54 -2.65
C GLY A 43 18.89 15.70 -3.25
N ASP A 44 20.06 15.44 -3.84
CA ASP A 44 20.90 16.48 -4.45
C ASP A 44 20.19 17.22 -5.60
N ASN A 45 19.19 16.58 -6.24
CA ASN A 45 18.43 17.13 -7.38
C ASN A 45 16.96 17.44 -7.05
N LEU A 46 16.52 17.35 -5.79
CA LEU A 46 15.09 17.47 -5.44
C LEU A 46 14.48 18.80 -5.90
N ASN A 47 15.23 19.91 -5.77
CA ASN A 47 14.77 21.22 -6.24
C ASN A 47 14.55 21.28 -7.76
N ALA A 48 15.36 20.56 -8.54
CA ALA A 48 15.18 20.46 -9.99
C ALA A 48 13.94 19.62 -10.32
N ILE A 49 13.72 18.51 -9.61
CA ILE A 49 12.53 17.66 -9.75
C ILE A 49 11.25 18.44 -9.43
N LEU A 50 11.28 19.32 -8.42
CA LEU A 50 10.13 20.17 -8.05
C LEU A 50 9.85 21.27 -9.07
N ALA A 51 10.89 21.76 -9.76
CA ALA A 51 10.79 22.78 -10.78
C ALA A 51 10.33 22.25 -12.15
N ALA A 52 10.21 20.93 -12.29
CA ALA A 52 9.78 20.24 -13.50
C ALA A 52 8.45 20.74 -14.07
N GLU A 53 8.39 20.89 -15.39
CA GLU A 53 7.13 21.16 -16.08
C GLU A 53 6.14 20.00 -15.87
N GLY A 54 4.88 20.30 -15.57
CA GLY A 54 3.86 19.31 -15.22
C GLY A 54 3.68 19.09 -13.71
N ALA A 55 4.77 19.09 -12.93
CA ALA A 55 4.68 19.04 -11.47
C ALA A 55 3.88 20.22 -10.89
N GLY A 56 4.00 21.40 -11.54
CA GLY A 56 3.29 22.65 -11.28
C GLY A 56 1.77 22.67 -11.46
N GLN A 57 1.20 21.71 -12.17
CA GLN A 57 -0.16 21.82 -12.72
C GLN A 57 -1.22 21.00 -11.98
N VAL A 58 -0.82 20.15 -11.02
CA VAL A 58 -1.74 19.28 -10.28
C VAL A 58 -1.50 19.39 -8.79
N SER A 59 -2.54 19.75 -8.04
CA SER A 59 -2.49 19.76 -6.57
C SER A 59 -3.37 18.66 -6.00
N PHE A 60 -2.79 17.76 -5.21
CA PHE A 60 -3.51 16.68 -4.52
C PHE A 60 -4.54 17.20 -3.49
N SER A 61 -4.54 18.50 -3.18
CA SER A 61 -5.59 19.18 -2.41
C SER A 61 -5.50 20.70 -2.64
N VAL A 62 -6.64 21.39 -2.75
CA VAL A 62 -6.71 22.84 -3.03
C VAL A 62 -5.93 23.68 -2.00
N ASP A 63 -5.76 23.15 -0.78
CA ASP A 63 -5.13 23.85 0.34
C ASP A 63 -3.70 23.37 0.66
N LYS A 64 -3.14 22.45 -0.13
CA LYS A 64 -1.80 21.89 0.13
C LYS A 64 -0.79 22.31 -0.93
N PRO A 65 0.48 22.57 -0.55
CA PRO A 65 1.49 23.06 -1.47
C PRO A 65 1.81 22.00 -2.54
N LEU A 66 2.14 22.46 -3.74
CA LEU A 66 2.62 21.65 -4.87
C LEU A 66 3.68 20.60 -4.49
N ASN A 67 4.52 20.99 -3.54
CA ASN A 67 5.55 20.18 -2.91
C ASN A 67 5.03 18.83 -2.39
N LEU A 68 3.80 18.78 -1.87
CA LEU A 68 3.24 17.54 -1.34
C LEU A 68 2.87 16.54 -2.45
N THR A 69 2.33 17.00 -3.58
CA THR A 69 2.01 16.13 -4.72
C THR A 69 3.28 15.43 -5.23
N VAL A 70 4.37 16.20 -5.41
CA VAL A 70 5.66 15.66 -5.88
C VAL A 70 6.28 14.74 -4.84
N MET A 71 6.22 15.09 -3.55
CA MET A 71 6.67 14.18 -2.49
C MET A 71 5.91 12.85 -2.52
N LEU A 72 4.58 12.87 -2.61
CA LEU A 72 3.79 11.64 -2.65
C LEU A 72 4.04 10.83 -3.92
N ALA A 73 4.31 11.49 -5.05
CA ALA A 73 4.77 10.83 -6.27
C ALA A 73 6.14 10.16 -6.05
N LEU A 74 7.11 10.85 -5.45
CA LEU A 74 8.42 10.28 -5.11
C LEU A 74 8.30 9.08 -4.16
N VAL A 75 7.51 9.19 -3.10
CA VAL A 75 7.28 8.08 -2.16
C VAL A 75 6.61 6.90 -2.88
N THR A 76 5.66 7.17 -3.79
CA THR A 76 5.05 6.13 -4.64
C THR A 76 6.10 5.46 -5.53
N ILE A 77 7.04 6.21 -6.11
CA ILE A 77 8.14 5.62 -6.89
C ILE A 77 9.06 4.80 -5.98
N PHE A 78 9.38 5.27 -4.77
CA PHE A 78 10.20 4.53 -3.82
C PHE A 78 9.52 3.21 -3.41
N GLN A 79 8.18 3.19 -3.29
CA GLN A 79 7.43 1.96 -3.08
C GLN A 79 7.70 0.93 -4.17
N GLN A 80 7.66 1.36 -5.44
CA GLN A 80 7.96 0.47 -6.56
C GLN A 80 9.41 -0.01 -6.58
N LEU A 81 10.36 0.84 -6.21
CA LEU A 81 11.78 0.49 -6.18
C LEU A 81 12.14 -0.48 -5.06
N GLU A 82 11.41 -0.44 -3.95
CA GLU A 82 11.69 -1.23 -2.75
C GLU A 82 10.70 -2.39 -2.56
N GLY A 83 9.68 -2.52 -3.40
CA GLY A 83 8.61 -3.50 -3.22
C GLY A 83 7.76 -3.25 -1.98
N TYR A 84 7.59 -1.98 -1.59
CA TYR A 84 6.93 -1.62 -0.33
C TYR A 84 5.43 -1.41 -0.47
N THR A 85 4.70 -1.98 0.50
CA THR A 85 3.30 -1.64 0.80
C THR A 85 3.19 -0.20 1.29
N ASP A 86 1.98 0.35 1.40
CA ASP A 86 1.76 1.69 1.96
C ASP A 86 2.25 1.80 3.40
N GLN A 87 2.05 0.72 4.18
CA GLN A 87 2.51 0.66 5.56
C GLN A 87 4.04 0.66 5.65
N ASN A 88 4.70 -0.16 4.83
CA ASN A 88 6.16 -0.19 4.77
C ASN A 88 6.74 1.16 4.33
N ALA A 89 6.08 1.84 3.39
CA ALA A 89 6.49 3.17 2.94
C ALA A 89 6.35 4.22 4.05
N ALA A 90 5.24 4.20 4.80
CA ALA A 90 5.06 5.08 5.94
C ALA A 90 6.11 4.83 7.04
N GLU A 91 6.43 3.56 7.31
CA GLU A 91 7.50 3.19 8.25
C GLU A 91 8.89 3.60 7.75
N ALA A 92 9.16 3.43 6.46
CA ALA A 92 10.38 3.88 5.82
C ALA A 92 10.54 5.40 5.95
N MET A 93 9.50 6.18 5.67
CA MET A 93 9.51 7.64 5.87
C MET A 93 9.84 8.04 7.32
N GLN A 94 9.45 7.22 8.29
CA GLN A 94 9.77 7.45 9.71
C GLN A 94 11.20 7.03 10.08
N ARG A 95 11.72 5.92 9.53
CA ARG A 95 12.95 5.27 10.02
C ARG A 95 14.17 5.45 9.13
N ARG A 96 13.97 5.55 7.81
CA ARG A 96 15.04 5.57 6.80
C ARG A 96 15.59 6.97 6.61
N ALA A 97 16.85 7.15 6.98
CA ALA A 97 17.54 8.44 6.84
C ALA A 97 17.82 8.80 5.37
N ASP A 98 18.02 7.80 4.49
CA ASP A 98 18.25 7.99 3.06
C ASP A 98 17.00 8.54 2.36
N TRP A 99 15.81 8.03 2.69
CA TRP A 99 14.53 8.60 2.24
C TRP A 99 14.33 10.02 2.75
N LYS A 100 14.66 10.29 4.02
CA LYS A 100 14.60 11.64 4.58
C LYS A 100 15.55 12.60 3.87
N TYR A 101 16.74 12.16 3.49
CA TYR A 101 17.65 12.96 2.67
C TYR A 101 17.07 13.23 1.29
N ALA A 102 16.58 12.18 0.60
CA ALA A 102 16.00 12.29 -0.73
C ALA A 102 14.83 13.29 -0.80
N LEU A 103 14.09 13.44 0.31
CA LEU A 103 12.91 14.29 0.42
C LEU A 103 13.14 15.59 1.20
N HIS A 104 14.39 15.91 1.55
CA HIS A 104 14.79 17.08 2.35
C HIS A 104 14.05 17.17 3.71
N LEU A 105 13.84 16.04 4.37
CA LEU A 105 13.15 15.93 5.65
C LEU A 105 14.13 15.90 6.82
N PRO A 106 13.76 16.46 7.98
CA PRO A 106 14.58 16.36 9.19
C PRO A 106 14.61 14.92 9.70
N LEU A 107 15.70 14.52 10.38
CA LEU A 107 15.78 13.19 11.00
C LEU A 107 14.67 12.94 12.03
N SER A 108 14.16 14.00 12.64
CA SER A 108 13.03 13.95 13.59
C SER A 108 11.66 13.84 12.90
N TYR A 109 11.57 13.82 11.57
CA TYR A 109 10.29 13.68 10.88
C TYR A 109 9.59 12.39 11.31
N ALA A 110 8.36 12.56 11.80
CA ALA A 110 7.60 11.49 12.45
C ALA A 110 6.89 10.54 11.46
N GLY A 111 7.02 10.79 10.15
CA GLY A 111 6.26 10.09 9.12
C GLY A 111 4.85 10.65 8.94
N PHE A 112 4.03 9.93 8.20
CA PHE A 112 2.63 10.26 7.95
C PHE A 112 1.78 8.97 7.97
N ASP A 113 0.47 9.11 8.02
CA ASP A 113 -0.45 7.96 7.97
C ASP A 113 -0.46 7.32 6.57
N SER A 114 -0.27 6.00 6.47
CA SER A 114 -0.18 5.28 5.20
C SER A 114 -1.35 5.56 4.24
N GLY A 115 -2.51 5.98 4.77
CA GLY A 115 -3.66 6.37 3.95
C GLY A 115 -3.56 7.61 3.11
N TRP A 116 -2.57 8.44 3.35
CA TRP A 116 -2.25 9.51 2.41
C TRP A 116 -1.79 8.98 1.05
N LEU A 117 -1.07 7.86 1.00
CA LEU A 117 -0.62 7.27 -0.27
C LEU A 117 -1.80 6.68 -1.06
N CYS A 118 -2.70 6.02 -0.34
CA CYS A 118 -3.94 5.49 -0.90
C CYS A 118 -4.85 6.60 -1.46
N SER A 119 -5.08 7.67 -0.69
CA SER A 119 -5.84 8.84 -1.15
C SER A 119 -5.15 9.54 -2.31
N PHE A 120 -3.82 9.66 -2.28
CA PHE A 120 -3.02 10.22 -3.38
C PHE A 120 -3.25 9.47 -4.68
N ARG A 121 -3.12 8.15 -4.67
CA ARG A 121 -3.36 7.35 -5.87
C ARG A 121 -4.81 7.45 -6.33
N LYS A 122 -5.81 7.42 -5.43
CA LYS A 122 -7.23 7.64 -5.80
C LYS A 122 -7.42 8.93 -6.58
N TYR A 123 -6.84 10.03 -6.08
CA TYR A 123 -6.91 11.33 -6.73
C TYR A 123 -6.23 11.32 -8.10
N ILE A 124 -5.00 10.80 -8.17
CA ILE A 124 -4.21 10.74 -9.40
C ILE A 124 -4.86 9.87 -10.49
N PHE A 125 -5.57 8.79 -10.13
CA PHE A 125 -6.34 7.99 -11.08
C PHE A 125 -7.66 8.63 -11.51
N GLY A 126 -8.25 9.48 -10.66
CA GLY A 126 -9.50 10.18 -10.96
C GLY A 126 -9.31 11.38 -11.90
N GLU A 127 -8.11 11.95 -11.92
CA GLU A 127 -7.77 13.15 -12.70
C GLU A 127 -7.07 12.79 -14.02
N THR A 128 -7.51 13.38 -15.14
CA THR A 128 -6.93 13.14 -16.48
C THR A 128 -5.44 13.49 -16.55
N SER A 129 -4.98 14.45 -15.74
CA SER A 129 -3.58 14.89 -15.67
C SER A 129 -2.78 14.26 -14.54
N GLY A 130 -3.37 13.44 -13.68
CA GLY A 130 -2.69 12.92 -12.49
C GLY A 130 -1.47 12.06 -12.83
N ALA A 131 -1.62 11.12 -13.76
CA ALA A 131 -0.52 10.25 -14.18
C ALA A 131 0.64 11.02 -14.83
N VAL A 132 0.38 12.20 -15.40
CA VAL A 132 1.40 13.06 -16.03
C VAL A 132 2.41 13.55 -14.99
N VAL A 133 1.96 13.90 -13.77
CA VAL A 133 2.89 14.35 -12.71
C VAL A 133 3.81 13.23 -12.27
N VAL A 134 3.27 12.03 -12.06
CA VAL A 134 4.08 10.86 -11.69
C VAL A 134 5.06 10.54 -12.82
N GLN A 135 4.62 10.63 -14.08
CA GLN A 135 5.51 10.40 -15.22
C GLN A 135 6.63 11.43 -15.31
N ALA A 136 6.34 12.73 -15.13
CA ALA A 136 7.35 13.78 -15.13
C ALA A 136 8.42 13.57 -14.05
N VAL A 137 8.01 13.14 -12.85
CA VAL A 137 8.97 12.78 -11.79
C VAL A 137 9.81 11.57 -12.21
N ILE A 138 9.19 10.53 -12.77
CA ILE A 138 9.92 9.36 -13.29
C ILE A 138 10.95 9.79 -14.34
N ASP A 139 10.57 10.63 -15.30
CA ASP A 139 11.44 11.04 -16.40
C ASP A 139 12.68 11.79 -15.87
N HIS A 140 12.52 12.69 -14.90
CA HIS A 140 13.67 13.33 -14.24
C HIS A 140 14.54 12.37 -13.43
N LEU A 141 13.93 11.38 -12.78
CA LEU A 141 14.69 10.35 -12.07
C LEU A 141 15.54 9.51 -13.04
N VAL A 142 15.09 9.29 -14.27
CA VAL A 142 15.91 8.68 -15.33
C VAL A 142 17.08 9.60 -15.71
N GLU A 143 16.84 10.90 -15.90
CA GLU A 143 17.88 11.86 -16.29
C GLU A 143 19.03 11.96 -15.28
N ILE A 144 18.74 11.82 -13.98
CA ILE A 144 19.74 11.86 -12.91
C ILE A 144 20.32 10.48 -12.57
N ASP A 145 20.02 9.44 -13.36
CA ASP A 145 20.50 8.08 -13.14
C ASP A 145 20.09 7.53 -11.75
N ALA A 146 18.86 7.84 -11.28
CA ALA A 146 18.35 7.36 -10.00
C ALA A 146 17.80 5.92 -10.07
N PHE A 147 17.81 5.29 -11.25
CA PHE A 147 17.32 3.94 -11.43
C PHE A 147 18.38 3.00 -12.00
N ASP A 148 18.49 1.81 -11.43
CA ASP A 148 19.26 0.70 -12.02
C ASP A 148 18.38 -0.08 -13.02
N LEU A 149 17.87 0.59 -14.06
CA LEU A 149 17.04 -0.04 -15.09
C LEU A 149 17.92 -0.70 -16.16
N ALA A 150 17.52 -1.90 -16.60
CA ALA A 150 18.12 -2.52 -17.79
C ALA A 150 17.91 -1.62 -19.03
N ALA A 151 18.86 -1.65 -19.96
CA ALA A 151 18.80 -0.84 -21.17
C ALA A 151 17.46 -0.98 -21.91
N GLY A 152 16.78 0.15 -22.14
CA GLY A 152 15.49 0.22 -22.83
C GLY A 152 14.26 -0.09 -21.97
N LYS A 153 14.40 -0.38 -20.67
CA LYS A 153 13.27 -0.40 -19.73
C LYS A 153 12.97 1.00 -19.26
N HIS A 154 11.68 1.36 -19.30
CA HIS A 154 11.16 2.62 -18.77
C HIS A 154 10.09 2.32 -17.74
N LEU A 155 10.06 3.09 -16.65
CA LEU A 155 8.94 3.06 -15.73
C LEU A 155 7.81 3.90 -16.33
N ILE A 156 6.62 3.32 -16.40
CA ILE A 156 5.41 4.00 -16.87
C ILE A 156 4.54 4.27 -15.64
N ALA A 157 4.14 5.52 -15.43
CA ALA A 157 3.40 5.96 -14.25
C ALA A 157 2.19 5.07 -13.93
N ASN A 158 1.37 4.73 -14.94
CA ASN A 158 0.21 3.87 -14.77
C ASN A 158 0.56 2.45 -14.33
N GLU A 159 1.70 1.90 -14.79
CA GLU A 159 2.17 0.57 -14.40
C GLU A 159 2.67 0.57 -12.96
N VAL A 160 3.48 1.57 -12.59
CA VAL A 160 3.95 1.81 -11.21
C VAL A 160 2.77 1.89 -10.25
N LEU A 161 1.83 2.77 -10.58
CA LEU A 161 0.64 3.00 -9.79
C LEU A 161 -0.23 1.74 -9.66
N SER A 162 -0.45 1.01 -10.77
CA SER A 162 -1.23 -0.23 -10.76
C SER A 162 -0.54 -1.35 -9.99
N SER A 163 0.79 -1.46 -10.09
CA SER A 163 1.61 -2.43 -9.36
C SER A 163 1.46 -2.24 -7.84
N ILE A 164 1.63 -1.00 -7.35
CA ILE A 164 1.50 -0.68 -5.92
C ILE A 164 0.07 -0.92 -5.43
N CYS A 165 -0.94 -0.62 -6.24
CA CYS A 165 -2.32 -0.90 -5.87
C CYS A 165 -2.64 -2.39 -5.84
N LYS A 166 -2.07 -3.20 -6.76
CA LYS A 166 -2.16 -4.67 -6.66
C LYS A 166 -1.60 -5.17 -5.34
N LEU A 167 -0.37 -4.76 -5.02
CA LEU A 167 0.30 -5.16 -3.79
C LEU A 167 -0.54 -4.82 -2.55
N ASN A 168 -1.02 -3.57 -2.43
CA ASN A 168 -1.82 -3.17 -1.29
C ASN A 168 -3.18 -3.88 -1.23
N ARG A 169 -3.83 -4.15 -2.37
CA ARG A 169 -5.08 -4.92 -2.42
C ARG A 169 -4.87 -6.37 -1.96
N ILE A 170 -3.73 -6.98 -2.31
CA ILE A 170 -3.35 -8.33 -1.84
C ILE A 170 -3.12 -8.34 -0.34
N VAL A 171 -2.45 -7.33 0.21
CA VAL A 171 -2.28 -7.16 1.65
C VAL A 171 -3.65 -7.12 2.34
N GLN A 172 -4.58 -6.29 1.83
CA GLN A 172 -5.92 -6.15 2.41
C GLN A 172 -6.71 -7.47 2.45
N ILE A 173 -6.75 -8.21 1.34
CA ILE A 173 -7.47 -9.50 1.31
C ILE A 173 -6.78 -10.55 2.22
N THR A 174 -5.45 -10.50 2.32
CA THR A 174 -4.68 -11.42 3.18
C THR A 174 -4.92 -11.11 4.66
N GLU A 175 -4.91 -9.83 5.05
CA GLU A 175 -5.19 -9.39 6.42
C GLU A 175 -6.64 -9.69 6.82
N ALA A 176 -7.61 -9.41 5.94
CA ALA A 176 -9.01 -9.74 6.21
C ALA A 176 -9.21 -11.26 6.39
N MET A 177 -8.56 -12.07 5.56
CA MET A 177 -8.59 -13.53 5.68
C MET A 177 -7.94 -13.98 7.00
N LEU A 178 -6.78 -13.44 7.35
CA LEU A 178 -6.09 -13.76 8.60
C LEU A 178 -6.95 -13.44 9.83
N LEU A 179 -7.58 -12.25 9.86
CA LEU A 179 -8.49 -11.84 10.93
C LEU A 179 -9.68 -12.79 11.08
N ALA A 180 -10.30 -13.19 9.96
CA ALA A 180 -11.41 -14.13 9.97
C ALA A 180 -11.01 -15.51 10.51
N VAL A 181 -9.87 -16.03 10.05
CA VAL A 181 -9.34 -17.33 10.47
C VAL A 181 -8.90 -17.31 11.94
N ASP A 182 -8.28 -16.22 12.41
CA ASP A 182 -7.90 -16.05 13.81
C ASP A 182 -9.12 -15.95 14.75
N ALA A 183 -10.17 -15.23 14.33
CA ALA A 183 -11.42 -15.17 15.08
C ALA A 183 -12.10 -16.55 15.19
N LEU A 184 -12.09 -17.34 14.10
CA LEU A 184 -12.61 -18.71 14.11
C LEU A 184 -11.79 -19.63 15.01
N ALA A 185 -10.47 -19.44 15.10
CA ALA A 185 -9.59 -20.23 15.94
C ALA A 185 -9.78 -19.91 17.43
N THR A 186 -10.04 -18.65 17.75
CA THR A 186 -10.11 -18.14 19.13
C THR A 186 -11.44 -18.44 19.81
N ARG A 187 -12.54 -18.43 19.06
CA ARG A 187 -13.86 -18.76 19.62
C ARG A 187 -13.99 -20.27 19.66
N GLU A 188 -14.08 -20.84 20.88
CA GLU A 188 -14.14 -22.28 21.16
C GLU A 188 -15.36 -22.99 20.52
N ASN A 189 -15.40 -23.06 19.19
CA ASN A 189 -16.40 -23.74 18.41
C ASN A 189 -15.73 -24.77 17.52
N LEU A 190 -15.37 -25.89 18.16
CA LEU A 190 -14.56 -26.97 17.60
C LEU A 190 -15.07 -27.47 16.24
N GLN A 191 -16.38 -27.42 15.99
CA GLN A 191 -16.97 -27.87 14.73
C GLN A 191 -16.60 -27.00 13.52
N LEU A 192 -16.55 -25.68 13.68
CA LEU A 192 -16.09 -24.76 12.61
C LEU A 192 -14.58 -24.85 12.41
N ALA A 193 -13.83 -25.02 13.51
CA ALA A 193 -12.39 -25.22 13.44
C ALA A 193 -12.01 -26.52 12.72
N ASP A 194 -12.70 -27.62 13.01
CA ASP A 194 -12.44 -28.90 12.36
C ASP A 194 -12.75 -28.88 10.85
N ILE A 195 -13.66 -28.01 10.40
CA ILE A 195 -14.04 -27.89 8.98
C ILE A 195 -13.13 -26.91 8.22
N CYS A 196 -12.70 -25.80 8.85
CA CYS A 196 -12.10 -24.67 8.17
C CYS A 196 -10.60 -24.45 8.45
N LEU A 197 -10.04 -24.96 9.56
CA LEU A 197 -8.83 -24.38 10.15
C LEU A 197 -7.49 -25.12 10.01
N PRO A 198 -7.34 -26.44 9.74
CA PRO A 198 -6.04 -27.08 9.88
C PRO A 198 -4.94 -26.47 8.99
N ASP A 199 -5.29 -26.09 7.76
CA ASP A 199 -4.30 -25.62 6.77
C ASP A 199 -4.28 -24.10 6.60
N LEU A 200 -5.42 -23.42 6.84
CA LEU A 200 -5.57 -22.00 6.49
C LEU A 200 -4.79 -21.07 7.43
N TYR A 201 -4.85 -21.30 8.75
CA TYR A 201 -4.17 -20.38 9.69
C TYR A 201 -2.66 -20.31 9.46
N GLU A 202 -2.02 -21.48 9.34
CA GLU A 202 -0.58 -21.57 9.08
C GLU A 202 -0.24 -21.04 7.68
N HIS A 203 -1.07 -21.34 6.68
CA HIS A 203 -0.89 -20.82 5.32
C HIS A 203 -0.91 -19.29 5.30
N TYR A 204 -1.95 -18.64 5.84
CA TYR A 204 -2.12 -17.19 5.76
C TYR A 204 -1.13 -16.41 6.61
N THR A 205 -0.73 -16.96 7.76
CA THR A 205 0.38 -16.40 8.54
C THR A 205 1.67 -16.36 7.72
N LYS A 206 2.04 -17.47 7.06
CA LYS A 206 3.23 -17.53 6.19
C LYS A 206 3.08 -16.63 4.97
N THR A 207 1.91 -16.61 4.35
CA THR A 207 1.61 -15.78 3.18
C THR A 207 1.83 -14.30 3.50
N TYR A 208 1.30 -13.81 4.62
CA TYR A 208 1.47 -12.42 5.07
C TYR A 208 2.95 -11.99 5.12
N TYR A 209 3.80 -12.78 5.77
CA TYR A 209 5.23 -12.49 5.87
C TYR A 209 5.98 -12.58 4.53
N ARG A 210 5.46 -13.33 3.56
CA ARG A 210 6.06 -13.50 2.23
C ARG A 210 5.58 -12.49 1.20
N LEU A 211 4.59 -11.64 1.51
CA LEU A 211 4.06 -10.66 0.55
C LEU A 211 5.13 -9.72 -0.02
N GLN A 212 6.19 -9.44 0.74
CA GLN A 212 7.31 -8.59 0.32
C GLN A 212 8.27 -9.29 -0.67
N GLN A 213 8.14 -10.60 -0.85
CA GLN A 213 8.97 -11.41 -1.75
C GLN A 213 8.30 -11.61 -3.12
N ILE A 214 7.11 -11.04 -3.33
CA ILE A 214 6.39 -11.15 -4.59
C ILE A 214 6.93 -10.10 -5.54
N GLU A 215 7.60 -10.55 -6.61
CA GLU A 215 8.31 -9.66 -7.52
C GLU A 215 7.48 -9.37 -8.78
N THR A 216 6.60 -10.28 -9.19
CA THR A 216 5.93 -10.19 -10.48
C THR A 216 4.42 -9.97 -10.35
N SER A 217 3.86 -9.27 -11.35
CA SER A 217 2.40 -9.12 -11.44
C SER A 217 1.67 -10.44 -11.66
N GLU A 218 2.32 -11.47 -12.21
CA GLU A 218 1.73 -12.78 -12.42
C GLU A 218 1.59 -13.55 -11.10
N GLU A 219 2.64 -13.56 -10.28
CA GLU A 219 2.60 -14.12 -8.92
C GLU A 219 1.55 -13.41 -8.05
N MET A 220 1.47 -12.07 -8.14
CA MET A 220 0.44 -11.29 -7.47
C MET A 220 -0.97 -11.74 -7.86
N ASN A 221 -1.23 -11.92 -9.16
CA ASN A 221 -2.54 -12.36 -9.65
C ASN A 221 -2.87 -13.79 -9.20
N LEU A 222 -1.89 -14.69 -9.27
CA LEU A 222 -2.06 -16.08 -8.82
C LEU A 222 -2.38 -16.13 -7.33
N LEU A 223 -1.63 -15.36 -6.51
CA LEU A 223 -1.90 -15.28 -5.09
C LEU A 223 -3.30 -14.72 -4.82
N ALA A 224 -3.67 -13.59 -5.43
CA ALA A 224 -5.00 -13.01 -5.27
C ALA A 224 -6.11 -14.01 -5.65
N GLN A 225 -5.90 -14.82 -6.69
CA GLN A 225 -6.81 -15.88 -7.11
C GLN A 225 -6.91 -17.00 -6.07
N THR A 226 -5.78 -17.48 -5.53
CA THR A 226 -5.74 -18.49 -4.47
C THR A 226 -6.48 -18.01 -3.24
N ILE A 227 -6.20 -16.78 -2.79
CA ILE A 227 -6.90 -16.15 -1.66
C ILE A 227 -8.40 -16.10 -1.95
N GLY A 228 -8.77 -15.79 -3.19
CA GLY A 228 -10.15 -15.72 -3.60
C GLY A 228 -10.88 -17.07 -3.42
N VAL A 229 -10.27 -18.15 -3.90
CA VAL A 229 -10.81 -19.50 -3.77
C VAL A 229 -10.98 -19.89 -2.29
N ASP A 230 -10.02 -19.55 -1.44
CA ASP A 230 -10.09 -19.89 -0.03
C ASP A 230 -11.14 -19.08 0.73
N ILE A 231 -11.31 -17.78 0.42
CA ILE A 231 -12.40 -16.97 0.98
C ILE A 231 -13.76 -17.55 0.60
N SER A 232 -13.94 -17.97 -0.66
CA SER A 232 -15.16 -18.63 -1.13
C SER A 232 -15.44 -19.93 -0.37
N ARG A 233 -14.41 -20.77 -0.18
CA ARG A 233 -14.50 -22.00 0.62
C ARG A 233 -14.91 -21.70 2.07
N LEU A 234 -14.25 -20.72 2.69
CA LEU A 234 -14.54 -20.30 4.06
C LEU A 234 -15.98 -19.80 4.21
N TRP A 235 -16.44 -18.97 3.27
CA TRP A 235 -17.80 -18.42 3.28
C TRP A 235 -18.86 -19.53 3.11
N ASN A 236 -18.63 -20.47 2.20
CA ASN A 236 -19.54 -21.61 2.00
C ASN A 236 -19.64 -22.49 3.25
N ALA A 237 -18.52 -22.74 3.94
CA ALA A 237 -18.53 -23.46 5.21
C ALA A 237 -19.25 -22.67 6.32
N PHE A 238 -19.04 -21.36 6.38
CA PHE A 238 -19.69 -20.48 7.37
C PHE A 238 -21.21 -20.42 7.19
N GLN A 239 -21.72 -20.36 5.95
CA GLN A 239 -23.17 -20.34 5.65
C GLN A 239 -23.90 -21.59 6.14
N LEU A 240 -23.24 -22.76 6.13
CA LEU A 240 -23.80 -24.01 6.64
C LEU A 240 -23.96 -24.01 8.18
N PHE A 241 -23.29 -23.08 8.88
CA PHE A 241 -23.28 -23.02 10.33
C PHE A 241 -24.43 -22.19 10.93
N GLY A 242 -25.13 -21.38 10.12
CA GLY A 242 -26.36 -20.67 10.50
C GLY A 242 -26.28 -19.15 10.31
N GLU A 243 -27.35 -18.56 9.75
CA GLU A 243 -27.42 -17.15 9.32
C GLU A 243 -27.58 -16.14 10.47
N ASP A 244 -28.01 -16.57 11.66
CA ASP A 244 -28.35 -15.68 12.78
C ASP A 244 -27.13 -15.05 13.49
N GLY A 245 -25.92 -15.39 13.08
CA GLY A 245 -24.69 -15.08 13.81
C GLY A 245 -23.83 -13.94 13.27
N LEU A 246 -24.06 -13.39 12.06
CA LEU A 246 -23.10 -12.44 11.44
C LEU A 246 -22.78 -11.21 12.31
N GLN A 247 -23.76 -10.70 13.07
CA GLN A 247 -23.53 -9.62 14.05
C GLN A 247 -22.52 -9.98 15.13
N GLN A 248 -22.39 -11.27 15.45
CA GLN A 248 -21.43 -11.76 16.43
C GLN A 248 -20.03 -11.87 15.81
N TRP A 249 -19.87 -11.91 14.48
CA TRP A 249 -18.60 -12.14 13.79
C TRP A 249 -18.19 -10.95 12.91
N PRO A 250 -17.75 -9.82 13.49
CA PRO A 250 -17.34 -8.64 12.74
C PRO A 250 -16.18 -8.92 11.77
N GLU A 251 -15.29 -9.88 12.08
CA GLU A 251 -14.20 -10.29 11.20
C GLU A 251 -14.70 -11.00 9.93
N MET A 252 -15.74 -11.83 10.06
CA MET A 252 -16.39 -12.49 8.92
C MET A 252 -17.20 -11.50 8.09
N GLU A 253 -17.86 -10.53 8.73
CA GLU A 253 -18.54 -9.44 8.04
C GLU A 253 -17.53 -8.56 7.27
N HIS A 254 -16.40 -8.23 7.89
CA HIS A 254 -15.31 -7.50 7.24
C HIS A 254 -14.74 -8.27 6.04
N LEU A 255 -14.49 -9.57 6.18
CA LEU A 255 -14.03 -10.41 5.08
C LEU A 255 -15.03 -10.43 3.92
N ARG A 256 -16.33 -10.50 4.22
CA ARG A 256 -17.41 -10.44 3.21
C ARG A 256 -17.43 -9.09 2.49
N ASP A 257 -17.23 -7.99 3.20
CA ASP A 257 -17.20 -6.66 2.61
C ASP A 257 -15.98 -6.51 1.69
N ILE A 258 -14.79 -6.91 2.15
CA ILE A 258 -13.57 -6.93 1.35
C ILE A 258 -13.74 -7.83 0.11
N TRP A 259 -14.33 -9.01 0.27
CA TRP A 259 -14.64 -9.90 -0.84
C TRP A 259 -15.47 -9.22 -1.93
N ARG A 260 -16.59 -8.58 -1.54
CA ARG A 260 -17.49 -7.88 -2.47
C ARG A 260 -16.82 -6.70 -3.18
N GLU A 261 -15.90 -6.02 -2.49
CA GLU A 261 -15.18 -4.88 -3.05
C GLU A 261 -14.12 -5.29 -4.08
N GLN A 262 -13.58 -6.52 -3.97
CA GLN A 262 -12.34 -6.93 -4.61
C GLN A 262 -12.50 -8.03 -5.67
N TYR A 263 -13.58 -8.82 -5.59
CA TYR A 263 -13.87 -9.93 -6.50
C TYR A 263 -15.21 -9.74 -7.21
N ASP A 264 -15.27 -10.14 -8.48
CA ASP A 264 -16.53 -10.25 -9.20
C ASP A 264 -17.26 -11.51 -8.74
N GLN A 265 -18.56 -11.35 -8.43
CA GLN A 265 -19.42 -12.49 -8.12
C GLN A 265 -19.96 -13.05 -9.43
N VAL A 266 -19.48 -14.24 -9.80
CA VAL A 266 -20.09 -14.99 -10.89
C VAL A 266 -21.28 -15.73 -10.32
N ASP A 267 -22.49 -15.32 -10.71
CA ASP A 267 -23.72 -16.08 -10.47
C ASP A 267 -23.60 -17.41 -11.22
N CYS A 268 -23.14 -18.45 -10.54
CA CYS A 268 -23.24 -19.80 -11.04
C CYS A 268 -24.30 -20.58 -10.28
N SER A 269 -24.95 -21.50 -10.99
CA SER A 269 -25.87 -22.52 -10.47
C SER A 269 -25.39 -23.12 -9.14
N PRO A 270 -26.27 -23.58 -8.23
CA PRO A 270 -25.97 -24.09 -6.88
C PRO A 270 -24.99 -25.28 -6.79
N GLN A 271 -24.42 -25.73 -7.90
CA GLN A 271 -23.41 -26.79 -8.01
C GLN A 271 -22.01 -26.27 -8.39
N CYS A 272 -21.87 -24.97 -8.65
CA CYS A 272 -20.61 -24.37 -9.02
C CYS A 272 -19.99 -23.73 -7.78
N THR A 273 -18.78 -24.14 -7.43
CA THR A 273 -17.93 -23.37 -6.52
C THR A 273 -17.79 -21.98 -7.12
N THR A 274 -18.24 -20.94 -6.43
CA THR A 274 -18.14 -19.54 -6.87
C THR A 274 -16.69 -19.28 -7.29
N GLU A 275 -16.43 -19.18 -8.60
CA GLU A 275 -15.10 -18.84 -9.09
C GLU A 275 -14.85 -17.39 -8.72
N ALA A 276 -13.96 -17.19 -7.75
CA ALA A 276 -13.51 -15.88 -7.32
C ALA A 276 -12.81 -15.20 -8.50
N ILE A 277 -13.43 -14.26 -9.21
CA ILE A 277 -12.70 -13.54 -10.26
C ILE A 277 -12.11 -12.27 -9.66
N TRP A 278 -10.79 -12.21 -9.56
CA TRP A 278 -10.11 -11.02 -9.07
C TRP A 278 -10.38 -9.82 -9.98
N GLN A 279 -10.93 -8.73 -9.44
CA GLN A 279 -11.27 -7.57 -10.25
C GLN A 279 -10.02 -6.86 -10.81
N PRO A 280 -10.11 -6.32 -12.04
CA PRO A 280 -9.04 -5.53 -12.63
C PRO A 280 -8.70 -4.32 -11.76
N VAL A 281 -7.45 -3.91 -11.83
CA VAL A 281 -6.87 -3.01 -10.85
C VAL A 281 -7.25 -1.57 -11.17
N ASN A 282 -8.07 -0.98 -10.31
CA ASN A 282 -8.14 0.47 -10.19
C ASN A 282 -7.81 0.87 -8.75
N CYS A 283 -6.99 1.90 -8.57
CA CYS A 283 -6.70 2.43 -7.24
C CYS A 283 -7.89 3.20 -6.65
N LEU A 284 -8.95 3.41 -7.44
CA LEU A 284 -10.20 4.07 -7.03
C LEU A 284 -10.89 3.37 -5.86
N ARG A 285 -10.64 2.06 -5.67
CA ARG A 285 -11.17 1.26 -4.55
C ARG A 285 -10.17 0.96 -3.46
N CYS A 286 -9.04 1.67 -3.40
CA CYS A 286 -8.10 1.53 -2.29
C CYS A 286 -8.80 1.95 -0.98
N ASN A 287 -9.37 1.02 -0.22
CA ASN A 287 -10.07 1.33 1.01
C ASN A 287 -9.15 1.01 2.18
N LEU A 288 -8.79 2.04 2.93
CA LEU A 288 -8.26 1.88 4.28
C LEU A 288 -9.44 2.02 5.22
N ARG A 289 -10.24 0.97 5.33
CA ARG A 289 -11.06 0.87 6.53
C ARG A 289 -10.12 0.47 7.66
N ARG A 290 -9.90 1.41 8.57
CA ARG A 290 -9.23 1.16 9.84
C ARG A 290 -10.09 0.23 10.69
N GLU A 291 -9.40 -0.74 11.28
CA GLU A 291 -9.78 -1.53 12.46
C GLU A 291 -11.15 -2.21 12.35
N VAL A 292 -11.12 -3.52 12.05
CA VAL A 292 -12.06 -4.40 12.73
C VAL A 292 -11.75 -4.27 14.22
N PRO A 293 -12.70 -3.87 15.08
CA PRO A 293 -12.44 -3.79 16.51
C PRO A 293 -12.01 -5.18 16.98
N HIS A 294 -10.75 -5.30 17.43
CA HIS A 294 -10.37 -6.48 18.19
C HIS A 294 -11.26 -6.53 19.45
N PRO A 295 -11.88 -7.69 19.75
CA PRO A 295 -12.56 -7.84 21.01
C PRO A 295 -11.57 -7.62 22.17
N PRO A 296 -12.02 -7.04 23.30
CA PRO A 296 -11.18 -6.68 24.43
C PRO A 296 -10.48 -7.87 25.10
#